data_AF-A0A956C9T9-F1
#
_entry.id   AF-A0A956C9T9-F1
#
_cell.length_a   1.000
_cell.length_b   1.000
_cell.length_c   1.000
_cell.angle_alpha   90.00
_cell.angle_beta   90.00
_cell.angle_gamma   90.00
#
_symmetry.space_group_name_H-M   'P 1'
#
loop_
_entity.id
_entity.type
_entity.pdbx_description
1 polymer ?
#
loop_
_entity_poly.entity_id
_entity_poly.type
_entity_poly.pdbx_seq_one_letter_code
_entity_poly.pdbx_strand_id
1 'polypeptide(L)'
;MERWIPTAMAMPSLPTPSVRADLLADPELYAALVRYARRRVAEHEVEDVVQSALADALAAPRTPETPEEVRRWVHRIARNKIVDLHRRRGREVPRELSGPDEAVADSAPVSARDLLRWAEKELPEGEGSQSTLEWMLREGDGEKLEHIADEANVPAPRVRQRVSRLRRHFRTRWAAQLAAVAAITALALAAIALWRGLSQPSPEDIAREPVPELSPRERGQEIRRQAFEHCAAGRDRECLKELDRAKALDPAGDTEPRVQEARAAAQRALEAPSKGQLEKSAPPSKGQRAPDIEEMLKKGAPVKAPPSKPKLPSKSMTNPIPTDFPSPSLSEPVQSNQAVQKPKAEPQPKVPQKFDPSAK
;
A
#
# COMPACT_ATOMS: atom_id res chain seq x y z
N MET A 1 30.90 -56.77 -45.95
CA MET A 1 29.56 -56.18 -46.17
C MET A 1 28.73 -56.41 -44.92
N GLU A 2 28.98 -55.61 -43.88
CA GLU A 2 28.21 -55.64 -42.63
C GLU A 2 26.99 -54.72 -42.84
N ARG A 3 25.79 -55.28 -42.64
CA ARG A 3 24.52 -54.56 -42.80
C ARG A 3 24.28 -53.73 -41.54
N TRP A 4 24.22 -52.42 -41.73
CA TRP A 4 23.76 -51.46 -40.74
C TRP A 4 22.24 -51.63 -40.56
N ILE A 5 21.79 -52.07 -39.38
CA ILE A 5 20.37 -52.10 -39.01
C ILE A 5 20.09 -50.78 -38.27
N PRO A 6 19.24 -49.89 -38.80
CA PRO A 6 18.88 -48.67 -38.09
C PRO A 6 18.00 -49.02 -36.90
N THR A 7 18.49 -48.69 -35.70
CA THR A 7 17.72 -48.70 -34.46
C THR A 7 16.49 -47.80 -34.63
N ALA A 8 15.31 -48.41 -34.65
CA ALA A 8 14.05 -47.69 -34.61
C ALA A 8 13.99 -46.87 -33.32
N MET A 9 14.13 -45.55 -33.42
CA MET A 9 13.86 -44.66 -32.30
C MET A 9 12.39 -44.80 -31.93
N ALA A 10 12.13 -45.28 -30.71
CA ALA A 10 10.81 -45.29 -30.13
C ALA A 10 10.24 -43.86 -30.18
N MET A 11 9.21 -43.66 -31.00
CA MET A 11 8.47 -42.41 -30.99
C MET A 11 7.70 -42.33 -29.66
N PRO A 12 7.76 -41.20 -28.93
CA PRO A 12 6.93 -41.01 -27.76
C PRO A 12 5.46 -41.19 -28.16
N SER A 13 4.77 -42.08 -27.46
CA SER A 13 3.36 -42.36 -27.69
C SER A 13 2.55 -41.11 -27.42
N LEU A 14 1.98 -40.51 -28.47
CA LEU A 14 1.05 -39.41 -28.30
C LEU A 14 -0.10 -39.88 -27.38
N PRO A 15 -0.49 -39.10 -26.36
CA PRO A 15 -1.63 -39.44 -25.54
C PRO A 15 -2.87 -39.60 -26.44
N THR A 16 -3.66 -40.65 -26.18
CA THR A 16 -4.93 -40.88 -26.86
C THR A 16 -5.82 -39.63 -26.74
N PRO A 17 -6.55 -39.23 -27.79
CA PRO A 17 -7.31 -37.98 -27.83
C PRO A 17 -8.22 -37.74 -26.61
N SER A 18 -8.74 -38.82 -26.00
CA SER A 18 -9.59 -38.77 -24.81
C SER A 18 -8.84 -38.26 -23.57
N VAL A 19 -7.65 -38.76 -23.29
CA VAL A 19 -6.85 -38.39 -22.11
C VAL A 19 -6.46 -36.91 -22.16
N ARG A 20 -6.20 -36.39 -23.36
CA ARG A 20 -5.91 -34.96 -23.57
C ARG A 20 -7.12 -34.08 -23.26
N ALA A 21 -8.29 -34.45 -23.77
CA ALA A 21 -9.53 -33.71 -23.51
C ALA A 21 -9.86 -33.71 -22.01
N ASP A 22 -9.66 -34.84 -21.33
CA ASP A 22 -9.92 -34.97 -19.89
C ASP A 22 -9.01 -34.06 -19.05
N LEU A 23 -7.72 -33.95 -19.40
CA LEU A 23 -6.78 -33.04 -18.71
C LEU A 23 -7.12 -31.56 -18.94
N LEU A 24 -7.57 -31.19 -20.14
CA LEU A 24 -7.98 -29.82 -20.47
C LEU A 24 -9.35 -29.46 -19.89
N ALA A 25 -10.21 -30.45 -19.66
CA ALA A 25 -11.53 -30.30 -19.06
C ALA A 25 -11.50 -30.20 -17.52
N ASP A 26 -10.31 -30.26 -16.90
CA ASP A 26 -10.16 -30.14 -15.46
C ASP A 26 -10.68 -28.77 -14.94
N PRO A 27 -11.71 -28.76 -14.06
CA PRO A 27 -12.25 -27.53 -13.47
C PRO A 27 -11.21 -26.71 -12.70
N GLU A 28 -10.21 -27.35 -12.08
CA GLU A 28 -9.18 -26.64 -11.34
C GLU A 28 -8.24 -25.86 -12.26
N LEU A 29 -7.89 -26.44 -13.42
CA LEU A 29 -7.12 -25.77 -14.47
C LEU A 29 -7.89 -24.56 -15.00
N TYR A 30 -9.16 -24.74 -15.35
CA TYR A 30 -10.00 -23.63 -15.82
C TYR A 30 -10.07 -22.49 -14.78
N ALA A 31 -10.35 -22.81 -13.51
CA ALA A 31 -10.40 -21.82 -12.44
C ALA A 31 -9.04 -21.13 -12.23
N ALA A 32 -7.92 -21.83 -12.40
CA ALA A 32 -6.59 -21.24 -12.34
C ALA A 32 -6.33 -20.28 -13.51
N LEU A 33 -6.75 -20.63 -14.72
CA LEU A 33 -6.65 -19.77 -15.91
C LEU A 33 -7.53 -18.53 -15.79
N VAL A 34 -8.76 -18.65 -15.32
CA VAL A 34 -9.66 -17.49 -15.06
C VAL A 34 -9.03 -16.56 -14.03
N ARG A 35 -8.56 -17.08 -12.89
CA ARG A 35 -7.84 -16.27 -11.89
C ARG A 35 -6.60 -15.60 -12.46
N TYR A 36 -5.90 -16.28 -13.36
CA TYR A 36 -4.71 -15.75 -14.03
C TYR A 36 -5.08 -14.64 -15.02
N ALA A 37 -6.09 -14.83 -15.87
CA ALA A 37 -6.52 -13.85 -16.86
C ALA A 37 -7.15 -12.60 -16.20
N ARG A 38 -8.00 -12.77 -15.18
CA ARG A 38 -8.63 -11.65 -14.42
C ARG A 38 -7.64 -10.64 -13.87
N ARG A 39 -6.40 -11.05 -13.57
CA ARG A 39 -5.36 -10.14 -13.07
C ARG A 39 -4.72 -9.27 -14.15
N ARG A 40 -5.01 -9.52 -15.43
CA ARG A 40 -4.26 -8.95 -16.57
C ARG A 40 -5.14 -8.30 -17.64
N VAL A 41 -6.36 -8.79 -17.82
CA VAL A 41 -7.29 -8.29 -18.84
C VAL A 41 -8.60 -7.80 -18.22
N ALA A 42 -9.39 -7.06 -18.99
CA ALA A 42 -10.71 -6.60 -18.53
C ALA A 42 -11.64 -7.79 -18.32
N GLU A 43 -12.60 -7.67 -17.39
CA GLU A 43 -13.46 -8.80 -16.99
C GLU A 43 -14.19 -9.46 -18.19
N HIS A 44 -14.60 -8.67 -19.19
CA HIS A 44 -15.27 -9.17 -20.40
C HIS A 44 -14.35 -9.96 -21.34
N GLU A 45 -13.03 -9.83 -21.23
CA GLU A 45 -12.05 -10.54 -22.06
C GLU A 45 -11.51 -11.81 -21.41
N VAL A 46 -11.74 -11.97 -20.11
CA VAL A 46 -11.23 -13.10 -19.33
C VAL A 46 -11.65 -14.41 -19.97
N GLU A 47 -12.94 -14.55 -20.26
CA GLU A 47 -13.47 -15.78 -20.85
C GLU A 47 -12.89 -16.03 -22.24
N ASP A 48 -12.82 -15.00 -23.08
CA ASP A 48 -12.30 -15.12 -24.44
C ASP A 48 -10.83 -15.55 -24.47
N VAL A 49 -10.00 -14.99 -23.59
CA VAL A 49 -8.60 -15.40 -23.42
C VAL A 49 -8.49 -16.84 -22.98
N VAL A 50 -9.30 -17.27 -22.00
CA VAL A 50 -9.27 -18.63 -21.47
C VAL A 50 -9.73 -19.64 -22.53
N GLN A 51 -10.85 -19.37 -23.21
CA GLN A 51 -11.37 -20.20 -24.28
C GLN A 51 -10.39 -20.30 -25.45
N SER A 52 -9.81 -19.17 -25.87
CA SER A 52 -8.79 -19.14 -26.92
C SER A 52 -7.54 -19.95 -26.53
N ALA A 53 -7.12 -19.91 -25.26
CA ALA A 53 -5.97 -20.68 -24.80
C ALA A 53 -6.26 -22.19 -24.77
N LEU A 54 -7.44 -22.59 -24.32
CA LEU A 54 -7.86 -24.00 -24.30
C LEU A 54 -8.09 -24.55 -25.71
N ALA A 55 -8.65 -23.74 -26.62
CA ALA A 55 -8.84 -24.11 -28.02
C ALA A 55 -7.49 -24.34 -28.73
N ASP A 56 -6.53 -23.43 -28.55
CA ASP A 56 -5.16 -23.60 -29.06
C ASP A 56 -4.48 -24.82 -28.45
N ALA A 57 -4.66 -25.06 -27.15
CA ALA A 57 -4.10 -26.21 -26.46
C ALA A 57 -4.67 -27.53 -27.00
N LEU A 58 -5.98 -27.57 -27.30
CA LEU A 58 -6.65 -28.72 -27.88
C LEU A 58 -6.19 -28.98 -29.32
N ALA A 59 -5.99 -27.91 -30.10
CA ALA A 59 -5.58 -27.97 -31.50
C ALA A 59 -4.08 -28.27 -31.70
N ALA A 60 -3.24 -28.11 -30.68
CA ALA A 60 -1.81 -28.29 -30.84
C ALA A 60 -1.43 -29.77 -31.13
N PRO A 61 -0.49 -30.01 -32.06
CA PRO A 61 -0.10 -31.36 -32.45
C PRO A 61 0.80 -32.07 -31.42
N ARG A 62 1.52 -31.30 -30.59
CA ARG A 62 2.37 -31.84 -29.52
C ARG A 62 1.92 -31.27 -28.18
N THR A 63 1.47 -32.16 -27.31
CA THR A 63 1.07 -31.86 -25.93
C THR A 63 2.04 -32.58 -25.01
N PRO A 64 2.45 -31.96 -23.89
CA PRO A 64 3.23 -32.67 -22.86
C PRO A 64 2.49 -33.90 -22.32
N GLU A 65 3.24 -34.87 -21.81
CA GLU A 65 2.68 -36.16 -21.36
C GLU A 65 2.17 -36.10 -19.93
N THR A 66 2.76 -35.25 -19.08
CA THR A 66 2.39 -35.19 -17.65
C THR A 66 1.36 -34.10 -17.37
N PRO A 67 0.41 -34.32 -16.44
CA PRO A 67 -0.60 -33.32 -16.07
C PRO A 67 0.02 -31.97 -15.67
N GLU A 68 1.12 -31.99 -14.93
CA GLU A 68 1.82 -30.79 -14.46
C GLU A 68 2.44 -30.00 -15.61
N GLU A 69 3.01 -30.67 -16.59
CA GLU A 69 3.55 -30.02 -17.79
C GLU A 69 2.44 -29.49 -18.68
N VAL A 70 1.30 -30.19 -18.79
CA VAL A 70 0.11 -29.69 -19.50
C VAL A 70 -0.37 -28.39 -18.88
N ARG A 71 -0.58 -28.36 -17.55
CA ARG A 71 -1.00 -27.12 -16.85
C ARG A 71 -0.03 -25.97 -17.13
N ARG A 72 1.29 -26.21 -17.04
CA ARG A 72 2.34 -25.21 -17.32
C ARG A 72 2.27 -24.72 -18.76
N TRP A 73 2.11 -25.64 -19.70
CA TRP A 73 2.07 -25.35 -21.12
C TRP A 73 0.81 -24.55 -21.50
N VAL A 74 -0.36 -24.88 -20.96
CA VAL A 74 -1.60 -24.11 -21.17
C VAL A 74 -1.49 -22.69 -20.59
N HIS A 75 -0.89 -22.53 -19.40
CA HIS A 75 -0.59 -21.20 -18.86
C HIS A 75 0.32 -20.37 -19.78
N ARG A 76 1.30 -21.01 -20.44
CA ARG A 76 2.14 -20.35 -21.44
C ARG A 76 1.35 -19.89 -22.66
N ILE A 77 0.42 -20.72 -23.16
CA ILE A 77 -0.49 -20.34 -24.25
C ILE A 77 -1.35 -19.14 -23.82
N ALA A 78 -1.96 -19.19 -22.63
CA ALA A 78 -2.77 -18.11 -22.10
C ALA A 78 -1.99 -16.80 -21.98
N ARG A 79 -0.73 -16.84 -21.51
CA ARG A 79 0.17 -15.67 -21.51
C ARG A 79 0.33 -15.10 -22.91
N ASN A 80 0.60 -15.94 -23.91
CA ASN A 80 0.76 -15.49 -25.30
C ASN A 80 -0.52 -14.84 -25.83
N LYS A 81 -1.70 -15.41 -25.53
CA LYS A 81 -3.00 -14.81 -25.88
C LYS A 81 -3.19 -13.43 -25.28
N ILE A 82 -2.83 -13.24 -24.01
CA ILE A 82 -2.89 -11.93 -23.34
C ILE A 82 -1.93 -10.92 -24.00
N VAL A 83 -0.70 -11.34 -24.32
CA VAL A 83 0.27 -10.49 -25.03
C VAL A 83 -0.26 -10.08 -26.41
N ASP A 84 -0.84 -11.02 -27.15
CA ASP A 84 -1.40 -10.76 -28.48
C ASP A 84 -2.63 -9.85 -28.42
N LEU A 85 -3.47 -10.01 -27.40
CA LEU A 85 -4.60 -9.12 -27.13
C LEU A 85 -4.15 -7.68 -26.90
N HIS A 86 -3.16 -7.46 -26.01
CA HIS A 86 -2.60 -6.13 -25.79
C HIS A 86 -1.91 -5.56 -27.05
N ARG A 87 -1.24 -6.41 -27.83
CA ARG A 87 -0.64 -6.00 -29.11
C ARG A 87 -1.69 -5.58 -30.15
N ARG A 88 -2.84 -6.27 -30.21
CA ARG A 88 -3.96 -5.94 -31.10
C ARG A 88 -4.60 -4.61 -30.69
N ARG A 89 -4.93 -4.46 -29.41
CA ARG A 89 -5.44 -3.20 -28.84
C ARG A 89 -4.54 -2.02 -29.13
N GLY A 90 -3.22 -2.17 -28.96
CA GLY A 90 -2.27 -1.10 -29.28
C GLY A 90 -2.22 -0.68 -30.76
N ARG A 91 -2.71 -1.51 -31.69
CA ARG A 91 -2.84 -1.18 -33.12
C ARG A 91 -4.23 -0.67 -33.51
N GLU A 92 -5.26 -1.10 -32.77
CA GLU A 92 -6.67 -0.83 -33.02
C GLU A 92 -7.18 0.45 -32.30
N VAL A 93 -6.29 1.33 -31.83
CA VAL A 93 -6.68 2.69 -31.44
C VAL A 93 -6.45 3.66 -32.62
N PRO A 94 -7.41 3.82 -33.55
CA PRO A 94 -7.49 5.03 -34.37
C PRO A 94 -7.55 6.26 -33.49
N ARG A 95 -6.67 7.22 -33.75
CA ARG A 95 -6.48 8.47 -32.98
C ARG A 95 -7.65 9.47 -33.09
N GLU A 96 -8.77 9.11 -33.74
CA GLU A 96 -9.82 10.06 -34.15
C GLU A 96 -11.22 9.79 -33.56
N LEU A 97 -11.42 8.76 -32.72
CA LEU A 97 -12.73 8.44 -32.13
C LEU A 97 -12.71 8.33 -30.59
N SER A 98 -11.86 9.11 -29.92
CA SER A 98 -12.03 9.34 -28.48
C SER A 98 -13.13 10.38 -28.25
N GLY A 99 -14.38 9.97 -28.38
CA GLY A 99 -15.52 10.68 -27.81
C GLY A 99 -15.45 10.67 -26.27
N PRO A 100 -16.09 11.60 -25.55
CA PRO A 100 -15.85 11.80 -24.12
C PRO A 100 -16.36 10.71 -23.17
N ASP A 101 -16.93 9.58 -23.65
CA ASP A 101 -17.79 8.74 -22.80
C ASP A 101 -17.47 7.24 -22.73
N GLU A 102 -16.32 6.79 -23.22
CA GLU A 102 -15.87 5.40 -23.00
C GLU A 102 -14.44 5.34 -22.51
N ALA A 103 -14.24 5.81 -21.27
CA ALA A 103 -13.10 5.42 -20.45
C ALA A 103 -13.28 3.96 -20.00
N VAL A 104 -13.23 3.03 -20.96
CA VAL A 104 -13.19 1.59 -20.68
C VAL A 104 -11.92 1.34 -19.89
N ALA A 105 -12.13 0.84 -18.67
CA ALA A 105 -11.12 0.61 -17.64
C ALA A 105 -9.82 0.04 -18.22
N ASP A 106 -8.84 0.92 -18.33
CA ASP A 106 -7.51 0.63 -18.82
C ASP A 106 -6.90 -0.46 -17.94
N SER A 107 -6.74 -1.66 -18.52
CA SER A 107 -6.28 -2.84 -17.80
C SER A 107 -4.83 -2.62 -17.37
N ALA A 108 -4.62 -2.71 -16.04
CA ALA A 108 -3.55 -2.14 -15.22
C ALA A 108 -3.78 -0.64 -14.90
N PRO A 109 -4.00 -0.26 -13.60
CA PRO A 109 -4.09 1.15 -13.24
C PRO A 109 -2.85 1.86 -13.77
N VAL A 110 -2.99 3.07 -14.30
CA VAL A 110 -1.90 3.87 -14.90
C VAL A 110 -0.61 3.79 -14.06
N SER A 111 -0.75 3.71 -12.73
CA SER A 111 0.32 3.46 -11.76
C SER A 111 1.18 2.21 -12.03
N ALA A 112 0.61 1.07 -12.44
CA ALA A 112 1.36 -0.15 -12.71
C ALA A 112 2.23 -0.04 -13.97
N ARG A 113 1.73 0.64 -15.02
CA ARG A 113 2.53 0.92 -16.22
C ARG A 113 3.65 1.92 -15.94
N ASP A 114 3.38 2.91 -15.09
CA ASP A 114 4.39 3.87 -14.63
C ASP A 114 5.48 3.18 -13.81
N LEU A 115 5.11 2.26 -12.93
CA LEU A 115 6.05 1.46 -12.14
C LEU A 115 6.92 0.55 -13.02
N LEU A 116 6.35 -0.06 -14.07
CA LEU A 116 7.11 -0.87 -15.03
C LEU A 116 8.09 -0.02 -15.82
N ARG A 117 7.64 1.12 -16.38
CA ARG A 117 8.52 2.06 -17.10
C ARG A 117 9.65 2.57 -16.21
N TRP A 118 9.36 2.87 -14.95
CA TRP A 118 10.37 3.25 -13.97
C TRP A 118 11.35 2.10 -13.71
N ALA A 119 10.86 0.88 -13.49
CA ALA A 119 11.69 -0.29 -13.23
C ALA A 119 12.64 -0.59 -14.39
N GLU A 120 12.16 -0.48 -15.64
CA GLU A 120 12.98 -0.62 -16.85
C GLU A 120 14.08 0.44 -16.94
N LYS A 121 13.76 1.70 -16.63
CA LYS A 121 14.73 2.81 -16.64
C LYS A 121 15.81 2.66 -15.56
N GLU A 122 15.45 2.12 -14.40
CA GLU A 122 16.35 1.96 -13.26
C GLU A 122 17.11 0.62 -13.26
N LEU A 123 17.01 -0.18 -14.32
CA LEU A 123 17.77 -1.43 -14.42
C LEU A 123 19.28 -1.18 -14.33
N PRO A 124 20.04 -2.05 -13.64
CA PRO A 124 21.49 -1.97 -13.66
C PRO A 124 22.02 -2.23 -15.07
N GLU A 125 23.06 -1.50 -15.46
CA GLU A 125 23.77 -1.75 -16.71
C GLU A 125 24.39 -3.15 -16.69
N GLY A 126 24.13 -3.92 -17.74
CA GLY A 126 24.63 -5.29 -17.85
C GLY A 126 23.77 -6.18 -18.75
N GLU A 127 24.42 -7.15 -19.37
CA GLU A 127 23.73 -8.17 -20.16
C GLU A 127 22.82 -9.02 -19.25
N GLY A 128 21.54 -9.10 -19.61
CA GLY A 128 20.55 -9.89 -18.88
C GLY A 128 19.80 -9.18 -17.74
N SER A 129 19.99 -7.88 -17.52
CA SER A 129 19.14 -7.14 -16.56
C SER A 129 17.65 -7.20 -16.95
N GLN A 130 17.35 -7.07 -18.24
CA GLN A 130 15.99 -7.19 -18.77
C GLN A 130 15.40 -8.59 -18.60
N SER A 131 16.16 -9.66 -18.89
CA SER A 131 15.69 -11.03 -18.66
C SER A 131 15.47 -11.32 -17.18
N THR A 132 16.29 -10.75 -16.30
CA THR A 132 16.09 -10.85 -14.84
C THR A 132 14.81 -10.14 -14.41
N LEU A 133 14.50 -8.98 -14.99
CA LEU A 133 13.24 -8.27 -14.74
C LEU A 133 12.05 -9.10 -15.20
N GLU A 134 12.12 -9.69 -16.39
CA GLU A 134 11.08 -10.58 -16.91
C GLU A 134 10.84 -11.78 -15.98
N TRP A 135 11.91 -12.41 -15.47
CA TRP A 135 11.78 -13.50 -14.50
C TRP A 135 11.10 -13.05 -13.20
N MET A 136 11.41 -11.85 -12.73
CA MET A 136 10.77 -11.29 -11.52
C MET A 136 9.28 -11.01 -11.74
N LEU A 137 8.90 -10.52 -12.92
CA LEU A 137 7.50 -10.31 -13.29
C LEU A 137 6.74 -11.64 -13.36
N ARG A 138 7.32 -12.66 -14.01
CA ARG A 138 6.77 -14.02 -14.06
C ARG A 138 6.63 -14.66 -12.67
N GLU A 139 7.59 -14.42 -11.77
CA GLU A 139 7.48 -14.87 -10.38
C GLU A 139 6.32 -14.17 -9.65
N GLY A 140 6.17 -12.85 -9.85
CA GLY A 140 5.02 -12.08 -9.35
C GLY A 140 3.68 -12.56 -9.92
N ASP A 141 3.70 -13.15 -11.10
CA ASP A 141 2.54 -13.76 -11.76
C ASP A 141 2.13 -15.11 -11.14
N GLY A 142 2.98 -15.67 -10.28
CA GLY A 142 2.78 -16.93 -9.56
C GLY A 142 3.66 -18.09 -10.07
N GLU A 143 4.57 -17.83 -11.02
CA GLU A 143 5.44 -18.87 -11.55
C GLU A 143 6.62 -19.16 -10.60
N LYS A 144 6.94 -20.44 -10.41
CA LYS A 144 8.08 -20.85 -9.59
C LYS A 144 9.39 -20.56 -10.32
N LEU A 145 10.38 -20.00 -9.62
CA LEU A 145 11.68 -19.64 -10.20
C LEU A 145 12.42 -20.85 -10.79
N GLU A 146 12.17 -22.05 -10.27
CA GLU A 146 12.71 -23.30 -10.80
C GLU A 146 12.20 -23.56 -12.23
N HIS A 147 10.92 -23.26 -12.49
CA HIS A 147 10.33 -23.46 -13.82
C HIS A 147 10.85 -22.44 -14.83
N ILE A 148 11.04 -21.17 -14.43
CA ILE A 148 11.62 -20.16 -15.33
C ILE A 148 13.08 -20.49 -15.61
N ALA A 149 13.79 -21.10 -14.65
CA ALA A 149 15.17 -21.55 -14.81
C ALA A 149 15.29 -22.66 -15.84
N ASP A 150 14.42 -23.68 -15.75
CA ASP A 150 14.34 -24.78 -16.72
C ASP A 150 14.04 -24.24 -18.14
N GLU A 151 13.08 -23.33 -18.27
CA GLU A 151 12.71 -22.74 -19.57
C GLU A 151 13.81 -21.83 -20.15
N ALA A 152 14.46 -21.03 -19.31
CA ALA A 152 15.54 -20.16 -19.73
C ALA A 152 16.86 -20.93 -19.97
N ASN A 153 16.90 -22.23 -19.68
CA ASN A 153 18.10 -23.07 -19.69
C ASN A 153 19.23 -22.46 -18.83
N VAL A 154 18.88 -21.96 -17.64
CA VAL A 154 19.79 -21.35 -16.67
C VAL A 154 19.67 -22.10 -15.35
N PRO A 155 20.77 -22.39 -14.62
CA PRO A 155 20.67 -23.03 -13.32
C PRO A 155 19.79 -22.25 -12.33
N ALA A 156 18.84 -22.92 -11.67
CA ALA A 156 17.92 -22.30 -10.71
C ALA A 156 18.60 -21.43 -9.63
N PRO A 157 19.76 -21.82 -9.04
CA PRO A 157 20.47 -20.96 -8.10
C PRO A 157 20.88 -19.60 -8.70
N ARG A 158 21.24 -19.55 -9.98
CA ARG A 158 21.61 -18.30 -10.67
C ARG A 158 20.40 -17.39 -10.87
N VAL A 159 19.25 -17.95 -11.25
CA VAL A 159 18.00 -17.18 -11.37
C VAL A 159 17.64 -16.55 -10.02
N ARG A 160 17.61 -17.35 -8.94
CA ARG A 160 17.32 -16.84 -7.58
C ARG A 160 18.30 -15.74 -7.16
N GLN A 161 19.59 -15.93 -7.42
CA GLN A 161 20.61 -14.94 -7.07
C GLN A 161 20.43 -13.63 -7.84
N ARG A 162 20.18 -13.70 -9.15
CA ARG A 162 19.96 -12.52 -10.01
C ARG A 162 18.69 -11.76 -9.61
N VAL A 163 17.58 -12.46 -9.40
CA VAL A 163 16.32 -11.88 -8.93
C VAL A 163 16.50 -11.23 -7.55
N SER A 164 17.19 -11.90 -6.62
CA SER A 164 17.47 -11.33 -5.30
C SER A 164 18.34 -10.06 -5.37
N ARG A 165 19.37 -10.04 -6.23
CA ARG A 165 20.21 -8.85 -6.44
C ARG A 165 19.40 -7.71 -7.04
N LEU A 166 18.56 -7.99 -8.03
CA LEU A 166 17.70 -6.98 -8.66
C LEU A 166 16.66 -6.41 -7.68
N ARG A 167 16.05 -7.26 -6.83
CA ARG A 167 15.16 -6.79 -5.76
C ARG A 167 15.87 -5.84 -4.79
N ARG A 168 17.10 -6.16 -4.39
CA ARG A 168 17.90 -5.30 -3.52
C ARG A 168 18.20 -3.97 -4.20
N HIS A 169 18.55 -3.99 -5.49
CA HIS A 169 18.79 -2.78 -6.29
C HIS A 169 17.58 -1.85 -6.31
N PHE A 170 16.39 -2.36 -6.63
CA PHE A 170 15.17 -1.53 -6.62
C PHE A 170 14.82 -0.98 -5.25
N ARG A 171 14.97 -1.77 -4.17
CA ARG A 171 14.73 -1.26 -2.81
C ARG A 171 15.66 -0.10 -2.47
N THR A 172 16.94 -0.18 -2.83
CA THR A 172 17.90 0.90 -2.60
C THR A 172 17.51 2.15 -3.38
N ARG A 173 17.15 2.03 -4.67
CA ARG A 173 16.71 3.17 -5.49
C ARG A 173 15.43 3.81 -4.97
N TRP A 174 14.46 2.99 -4.57
CA TRP A 174 13.20 3.50 -4.03
C TRP A 174 13.38 4.18 -2.66
N ALA A 175 14.23 3.63 -1.79
CA ALA A 175 14.57 4.25 -0.52
C ALA A 175 15.22 5.64 -0.70
N ALA A 176 16.10 5.79 -1.70
CA ALA A 176 16.71 7.08 -2.01
C ALA A 176 15.68 8.13 -2.46
N GLN A 177 14.69 7.74 -3.28
CA GLN A 177 13.61 8.62 -3.70
C GLN A 177 12.72 9.03 -2.53
N LEU A 178 12.36 8.09 -1.64
CA LEU A 178 11.57 8.41 -0.44
C LEU A 178 12.32 9.36 0.50
N ALA A 179 13.63 9.18 0.66
CA ALA A 179 14.46 10.10 1.45
C ALA A 179 14.50 11.51 0.84
N ALA A 180 14.60 11.63 -0.48
CA ALA A 180 14.57 12.92 -1.17
C ALA A 180 13.21 13.63 -0.99
N VAL A 181 12.09 12.93 -1.15
CA VAL A 181 10.75 13.48 -0.91
C VAL A 181 10.59 13.92 0.55
N ALA A 182 11.05 13.12 1.51
CA ALA A 182 11.01 13.48 2.92
C ALA A 182 11.84 14.73 3.22
N ALA A 183 13.04 14.87 2.64
CA ALA A 183 13.88 16.04 2.80
C ALA A 183 13.23 17.31 2.23
N ILE A 184 12.65 17.24 1.03
CA ILE A 184 11.92 18.36 0.41
C ILE A 184 10.73 18.76 1.29
N THR A 185 9.98 17.78 1.80
CA THR A 185 8.83 18.02 2.68
C THR A 185 9.26 18.71 3.97
N ALA A 186 10.36 18.26 4.59
CA ALA A 186 10.91 18.87 5.80
C ALA A 186 11.36 20.32 5.56
N LEU A 187 12.02 20.59 4.42
CA LEU A 187 12.42 21.95 4.03
C LEU A 187 11.21 22.87 3.80
N ALA A 188 10.17 22.37 3.13
CA ALA A 188 8.93 23.12 2.92
C ALA A 188 8.25 23.47 4.25
N LEU A 189 8.18 22.50 5.18
CA LEU A 189 7.61 22.74 6.51
C LEU A 189 8.44 23.74 7.33
N ALA A 190 9.78 23.65 7.27
CA ALA A 190 10.66 24.61 7.92
C ALA A 190 10.49 26.02 7.34
N ALA A 191 10.37 26.16 6.02
CA ALA A 191 10.09 27.44 5.37
C ALA A 191 8.73 28.02 5.78
N ILE A 192 7.68 27.19 5.85
CA ILE A 192 6.35 27.61 6.34
C ILE A 192 6.40 28.05 7.80
N ALA A 193 7.13 27.31 8.66
CA ALA A 193 7.29 27.67 10.06
C ALA A 193 8.05 29.00 10.23
N LEU A 194 9.11 29.21 9.45
CA LEU A 194 9.87 30.46 9.44
C LEU A 194 9.01 31.63 8.93
N TRP A 195 8.25 31.42 7.86
CA TRP A 195 7.34 32.43 7.32
C TRP A 195 6.25 32.80 8.34
N ARG A 196 5.64 31.83 9.00
CA ARG A 196 4.67 32.08 10.08
C ARG A 196 5.28 32.79 11.30
N GLY A 197 6.54 32.50 11.63
CA GLY A 197 7.25 33.18 12.71
C GLY A 197 7.56 34.64 12.40
N LEU A 198 7.93 34.94 11.15
CA LEU A 198 8.22 36.30 10.68
C LEU A 198 6.97 37.12 10.38
N SER A 199 5.87 36.49 10.00
CA SER A 199 4.60 37.14 9.62
C SER A 199 3.59 37.22 10.76
N GLN A 200 3.99 37.05 12.03
CA GLN A 200 3.09 37.43 13.12
C GLN A 200 2.94 38.96 13.09
N PRO A 201 1.74 39.49 12.76
CA PRO A 201 1.52 40.92 12.88
C PRO A 201 1.76 41.31 14.33
N SER A 202 2.48 42.41 14.55
CA SER A 202 2.59 43.01 15.88
C SER A 202 1.18 43.18 16.45
N PRO A 203 0.93 42.83 17.73
CA PRO A 203 -0.38 43.04 18.37
C PRO A 203 -0.88 44.49 18.31
N GLU A 204 -0.01 45.43 17.96
CA GLU A 204 -0.31 46.86 17.87
C GLU A 204 -1.03 47.27 16.57
N ASP A 205 -1.02 46.44 15.52
CA ASP A 205 -1.64 46.77 14.23
C ASP A 205 -3.10 46.32 14.08
N ILE A 206 -3.67 45.67 15.10
CA ILE A 206 -5.12 45.46 15.15
C ILE A 206 -5.74 46.78 15.58
N ALA A 207 -6.02 47.64 14.60
CA ALA A 207 -6.89 48.79 14.78
C ALA A 207 -8.15 48.31 15.52
N ARG A 208 -8.29 48.69 16.79
CA ARG A 208 -9.50 48.44 17.57
C ARG A 208 -10.62 49.14 16.84
N GLU A 209 -11.41 48.36 16.11
CA GLU A 209 -12.73 48.79 15.67
C GLU A 209 -13.45 49.33 16.92
N PRO A 210 -13.99 50.56 16.90
CA PRO A 210 -14.68 51.10 18.05
C PRO A 210 -15.85 50.18 18.36
N VAL A 211 -15.75 49.46 19.48
CA VAL A 211 -16.82 48.58 19.96
C VAL A 211 -18.07 49.44 20.06
N PRO A 212 -19.18 49.08 19.39
CA PRO A 212 -20.39 49.88 19.43
C PRO A 212 -20.80 50.06 20.89
N GLU A 213 -20.86 51.32 21.33
CA GLU A 213 -21.24 51.63 22.70
C GLU A 213 -22.67 51.18 22.93
N LEU A 214 -22.84 50.04 23.61
CA LEU A 214 -24.16 49.55 24.05
C LEU A 214 -24.91 50.67 24.74
N SER A 215 -26.18 50.83 24.40
CA SER A 215 -27.05 51.82 25.02
C SER A 215 -27.13 51.59 26.54
N PRO A 216 -27.36 52.63 27.37
CA PRO A 216 -27.50 52.46 28.81
C PRO A 216 -28.54 51.39 29.20
N ARG A 217 -29.61 51.27 28.40
CA ARG A 217 -30.66 50.25 28.60
C ARG A 217 -30.16 48.84 28.35
N GLU A 218 -29.42 48.59 27.27
CA GLU A 218 -28.84 47.27 26.98
C GLU A 218 -27.79 46.88 28.03
N ARG A 219 -26.98 47.84 28.49
CA ARG A 219 -26.06 47.60 29.62
C ARG A 219 -26.83 47.26 30.89
N GLY A 220 -27.93 47.95 31.18
CA GLY A 220 -28.81 47.64 32.30
C GLY A 220 -29.40 46.23 32.21
N GLN A 221 -29.84 45.78 31.03
CA GLN A 221 -30.33 44.41 30.81
C GLN A 221 -29.25 43.35 31.06
N GLU A 222 -28.04 43.59 30.56
CA GLU A 222 -26.91 42.67 30.75
C GLU A 222 -26.51 42.54 32.23
N ILE A 223 -26.47 43.65 32.96
CA ILE A 223 -26.21 43.63 34.41
C ILE A 223 -27.32 42.88 35.15
N ARG A 224 -28.60 43.03 34.76
CA ARG A 224 -29.71 42.24 35.35
C ARG A 224 -29.53 40.74 35.10
N ARG A 225 -29.08 40.34 33.91
CA ARG A 225 -28.78 38.94 33.59
C ARG A 225 -27.73 38.37 34.54
N GLN A 226 -26.63 39.09 34.75
CA GLN A 226 -25.56 38.70 35.68
C GLN A 226 -26.06 38.68 37.14
N ALA A 227 -26.88 39.66 37.53
CA ALA A 227 -27.47 39.71 38.85
C ALA A 227 -28.33 38.46 39.13
N PHE A 228 -29.14 37.99 38.18
CA PHE A 228 -29.93 36.77 38.33
C PHE A 228 -29.06 35.51 38.53
N GLU A 229 -27.87 35.45 37.93
CA GLU A 229 -26.92 34.36 38.19
C GLU A 229 -26.39 34.40 39.63
N HIS A 230 -26.17 35.59 40.19
CA HIS A 230 -25.84 35.76 41.61
C HIS A 230 -26.98 35.33 42.53
N CYS A 231 -28.22 35.73 42.21
CA CYS A 231 -29.39 35.33 42.99
C CYS A 231 -29.59 33.80 42.96
N ALA A 232 -29.45 33.18 41.78
CA ALA A 232 -29.58 31.72 41.62
C ALA A 232 -28.49 30.94 42.37
N ALA A 233 -27.32 31.54 42.57
CA ALA A 233 -26.21 30.94 43.30
C ALA A 233 -26.23 31.20 44.82
N GLY A 234 -27.29 31.79 45.36
CA GLY A 234 -27.41 32.13 46.80
C GLY A 234 -26.46 33.25 47.26
N ARG A 235 -25.96 34.06 46.32
CA ARG A 235 -25.12 35.24 46.61
C ARG A 235 -25.99 36.49 46.72
N ASP A 236 -26.80 36.54 47.78
CA ASP A 236 -27.89 37.51 47.90
C ASP A 236 -27.41 38.98 47.99
N ARG A 237 -26.24 39.23 48.60
CA ARG A 237 -25.67 40.59 48.66
C ARG A 237 -25.19 41.08 47.29
N GLU A 238 -24.50 40.23 46.55
CA GLU A 238 -24.01 40.51 45.20
C GLU A 238 -25.18 40.66 44.21
N CYS A 239 -26.20 39.81 44.34
CA CYS A 239 -27.48 39.90 43.62
C CYS A 239 -28.10 41.30 43.78
N LEU A 240 -28.31 41.76 45.02
CA LEU A 240 -28.91 43.09 45.27
C LEU A 240 -28.03 44.22 44.73
N LYS A 241 -26.72 44.14 44.93
CA LYS A 241 -25.76 45.15 44.45
C LYS A 241 -25.81 45.32 42.92
N GLU A 242 -25.84 44.22 42.17
CA GLU A 242 -25.91 44.29 40.71
C GLU A 242 -27.32 44.71 40.23
N LEU A 243 -28.40 44.33 40.93
CA LEU A 243 -29.74 44.86 40.62
C LEU A 243 -29.84 46.38 40.84
N ASP A 244 -29.18 46.93 41.87
CA ASP A 244 -29.11 48.38 42.10
C ASP A 244 -28.27 49.10 41.04
N ARG A 245 -27.17 48.48 40.60
CA ARG A 245 -26.36 49.00 39.49
C ARG A 245 -27.14 49.00 38.18
N ALA A 246 -27.89 47.93 37.91
CA ALA A 246 -28.77 47.88 36.75
C ALA A 246 -29.87 48.95 36.82
N LYS A 247 -30.48 49.15 37.98
CA LYS A 247 -31.49 50.21 38.21
C LYS A 247 -30.95 51.60 37.92
N ALA A 248 -29.68 51.86 38.26
CA ALA A 248 -29.03 53.15 37.96
C ALA A 248 -28.92 53.42 36.44
N LEU A 249 -28.84 52.37 35.61
CA LEU A 249 -28.75 52.47 34.15
C LEU A 249 -30.12 52.37 33.44
N ASP A 250 -31.03 51.57 33.99
CA ASP A 250 -32.37 51.32 33.46
C ASP A 250 -33.42 51.23 34.60
N PRO A 251 -33.91 52.38 35.11
CA PRO A 251 -34.91 52.42 36.17
C PRO A 251 -36.24 51.77 35.78
N ALA A 252 -36.59 51.78 34.48
CA ALA A 252 -37.81 51.17 33.99
C ALA A 252 -37.74 49.64 34.10
N GLY A 253 -36.58 49.05 33.78
CA GLY A 253 -36.34 47.62 33.94
C GLY A 253 -36.43 47.10 35.37
N ASP A 254 -36.20 47.97 36.38
CA ASP A 254 -36.35 47.60 37.79
C ASP A 254 -37.80 47.31 38.17
N THR A 255 -38.78 47.86 37.43
CA THR A 255 -40.21 47.64 37.69
C THR A 255 -40.74 46.28 37.20
N GLU A 256 -39.93 45.51 36.48
CA GLU A 256 -40.34 44.18 35.99
C GLU A 256 -40.64 43.23 37.16
N PRO A 257 -41.74 42.43 37.10
CA PRO A 257 -42.14 41.54 38.19
C PRO A 257 -41.01 40.60 38.64
N ARG A 258 -40.26 40.05 37.67
CA ARG A 258 -39.14 39.14 37.95
C ARG A 258 -38.00 39.79 38.74
N VAL A 259 -37.73 41.07 38.51
CA VAL A 259 -36.69 41.82 39.25
C VAL A 259 -37.17 42.09 40.68
N GLN A 260 -38.44 42.47 40.85
CA GLN A 260 -39.04 42.70 42.17
C GLN A 260 -39.10 41.42 43.01
N GLU A 261 -39.48 40.29 42.39
CA GLU A 261 -39.45 38.98 43.04
C GLU A 261 -38.04 38.58 43.49
N ALA A 262 -37.03 38.77 42.63
CA ALA A 262 -35.63 38.48 42.96
C ALA A 262 -35.12 39.37 44.09
N ARG A 263 -35.43 40.67 44.08
CA ARG A 263 -35.09 41.60 45.18
C ARG A 263 -35.74 41.17 46.50
N ALA A 264 -37.02 40.87 46.49
CA ALA A 264 -37.75 40.43 47.67
C ALA A 264 -37.25 39.06 48.18
N ALA A 265 -36.85 38.15 47.29
CA ALA A 265 -36.25 36.87 47.67
C ALA A 265 -34.87 37.07 48.32
N ALA A 266 -33.98 37.84 47.69
CA ALA A 266 -32.65 38.12 48.22
C ALA A 266 -32.71 38.90 49.55
N GLN A 267 -33.62 39.86 49.69
CA GLN A 267 -33.85 40.58 50.96
C GLN A 267 -34.33 39.62 52.07
N ARG A 268 -35.33 38.77 51.78
CA ARG A 268 -35.79 37.76 52.75
C ARG A 268 -34.66 36.80 53.14
N ALA A 269 -33.79 36.41 52.22
CA ALA A 269 -32.66 35.53 52.51
C ALA A 269 -31.62 36.22 53.42
N LEU A 270 -31.41 37.53 53.27
CA LEU A 270 -30.53 38.32 54.14
C LEU A 270 -31.14 38.64 55.51
N GLU A 271 -32.46 38.84 55.56
CA GLU A 271 -33.21 39.14 56.79
C GLU A 271 -33.57 37.89 57.60
N ALA A 272 -33.63 36.72 56.95
CA ALA A 272 -33.82 35.46 57.62
C ALA A 272 -32.67 35.30 58.65
N PRO A 273 -32.97 35.24 59.96
CA PRO A 273 -31.93 34.97 60.93
C PRO A 273 -31.27 33.64 60.55
N SER A 274 -29.95 33.56 60.64
CA SER A 274 -29.14 32.38 60.33
C SER A 274 -29.44 31.21 61.28
N LYS A 275 -30.69 30.74 61.30
CA LYS A 275 -31.13 29.58 62.04
C LYS A 275 -30.60 28.36 61.28
N GLY A 276 -29.44 27.89 61.72
CA GLY A 276 -29.05 26.49 61.52
C GLY A 276 -27.89 26.24 60.57
N GLN A 277 -26.74 26.89 60.75
CA GLN A 277 -25.45 26.19 60.52
C GLN A 277 -25.12 25.33 61.75
N LEU A 278 -26.03 24.44 62.16
CA LEU A 278 -25.84 23.46 63.23
C LEU A 278 -26.78 22.28 62.97
N GLU A 279 -26.40 21.43 62.01
CA GLU A 279 -26.66 19.99 62.11
C GLU A 279 -25.57 19.21 61.35
N LYS A 280 -24.36 19.28 61.90
CA LYS A 280 -23.44 18.13 61.89
C LYS A 280 -23.93 17.16 62.97
N SER A 281 -24.58 16.07 62.59
CA SER A 281 -24.82 14.86 63.40
C SER A 281 -25.19 13.73 62.42
N ALA A 282 -24.20 13.00 61.90
CA ALA A 282 -23.72 11.71 62.40
C ALA A 282 -24.48 10.49 61.77
N PRO A 283 -23.83 9.32 61.67
CA PRO A 283 -24.06 8.32 60.61
C PRO A 283 -25.10 7.25 60.98
N PRO A 284 -25.72 6.55 60.01
CA PRO A 284 -26.43 5.31 60.30
C PRO A 284 -25.43 4.16 60.49
N SER A 285 -25.35 3.66 61.72
CA SER A 285 -24.66 2.42 62.10
C SER A 285 -25.55 1.20 61.85
N LYS A 286 -24.98 0.24 61.10
CA LYS A 286 -25.12 -1.23 61.17
C LYS A 286 -26.48 -1.87 60.91
N GLY A 287 -26.52 -2.71 59.89
CA GLY A 287 -27.41 -3.86 59.87
C GLY A 287 -27.60 -4.53 58.51
N GLN A 288 -26.55 -5.06 57.87
CA GLN A 288 -26.59 -6.38 57.21
C GLN A 288 -25.22 -6.74 56.65
N ARG A 289 -24.82 -7.96 56.96
CA ARG A 289 -23.51 -8.57 56.79
C ARG A 289 -23.53 -9.31 55.45
N ALA A 290 -22.70 -8.88 54.50
CA ALA A 290 -22.35 -9.65 53.31
C ALA A 290 -20.85 -10.01 53.39
N PRO A 291 -20.43 -11.21 52.98
CA PRO A 291 -19.14 -11.77 53.34
C PRO A 291 -17.96 -11.15 52.59
N ASP A 292 -16.82 -11.16 53.28
CA ASP A 292 -15.48 -10.78 52.84
C ASP A 292 -15.08 -11.39 51.49
N ILE A 293 -14.81 -10.53 50.51
CA ILE A 293 -14.14 -10.90 49.24
C ILE A 293 -12.62 -11.04 49.46
N GLU A 294 -12.09 -10.61 50.61
CA GLU A 294 -10.66 -10.59 50.90
C GLU A 294 -10.09 -11.94 51.37
N GLU A 295 -10.95 -12.96 51.56
CA GLU A 295 -10.56 -14.36 51.82
C GLU A 295 -10.65 -15.26 50.56
N MET A 296 -10.79 -14.69 49.36
CA MET A 296 -10.72 -15.46 48.09
C MET A 296 -9.43 -15.25 47.29
N LEU A 297 -8.48 -14.44 47.79
CA LEU A 297 -7.20 -14.13 47.12
C LEU A 297 -6.02 -15.01 47.57
N LYS A 298 -6.25 -16.04 48.39
CA LYS A 298 -5.22 -17.03 48.76
C LYS A 298 -5.77 -18.46 48.74
N LYS A 299 -5.96 -19.03 47.54
CA LYS A 299 -5.63 -20.43 47.18
C LYS A 299 -6.29 -20.84 45.84
N GLY A 300 -5.45 -21.23 44.88
CA GLY A 300 -5.76 -22.31 43.93
C GLY A 300 -6.51 -21.98 42.62
N ALA A 301 -5.74 -21.70 41.56
CA ALA A 301 -5.72 -22.32 40.21
C ALA A 301 -6.96 -23.05 39.61
N PRO A 302 -6.97 -23.36 38.28
CA PRO A 302 -6.82 -22.51 37.11
C PRO A 302 -8.00 -22.70 36.11
N VAL A 303 -8.41 -21.66 35.38
CA VAL A 303 -9.38 -21.82 34.26
C VAL A 303 -8.80 -21.29 32.95
N LYS A 304 -8.93 -22.16 31.94
CA LYS A 304 -8.38 -22.18 30.59
C LYS A 304 -8.61 -20.90 29.78
N ALA A 305 -7.55 -20.41 29.17
CA ALA A 305 -7.60 -19.44 28.07
C ALA A 305 -7.88 -20.13 26.71
N PRO A 306 -8.52 -19.44 25.75
CA PRO A 306 -8.69 -19.91 24.37
C PRO A 306 -7.37 -19.88 23.56
N PRO A 307 -7.25 -20.68 22.49
CA PRO A 307 -5.96 -21.08 21.94
C PRO A 307 -5.24 -19.98 21.14
N SER A 308 -4.02 -19.73 21.55
CA SER A 308 -2.98 -19.03 20.80
C SER A 308 -2.50 -19.87 19.62
N LYS A 309 -2.29 -19.16 18.50
CA LYS A 309 -1.50 -19.46 17.30
C LYS A 309 -0.40 -20.53 17.48
N PRO A 310 -0.19 -21.43 16.50
CA PRO A 310 0.84 -22.46 16.56
C PRO A 310 2.25 -21.85 16.51
N LYS A 311 3.04 -22.12 17.56
CA LYS A 311 4.47 -21.81 17.65
C LYS A 311 5.24 -23.03 17.14
N LEU A 312 6.00 -22.85 16.06
CA LEU A 312 6.91 -23.86 15.52
C LEU A 312 7.96 -24.28 16.57
N PRO A 313 8.39 -25.55 16.58
CA PRO A 313 9.48 -26.01 17.42
C PRO A 313 10.82 -25.44 16.94
N SER A 314 11.38 -24.53 17.75
CA SER A 314 12.81 -24.24 17.76
C SER A 314 13.54 -25.46 18.32
N LYS A 315 14.01 -26.33 17.42
CA LYS A 315 15.12 -27.22 17.72
C LYS A 315 16.41 -26.45 17.47
N SER A 316 17.07 -26.15 18.59
CA SER A 316 18.51 -25.99 18.68
C SER A 316 19.21 -27.11 17.89
N MET A 317 19.82 -26.73 16.77
CA MET A 317 20.99 -27.41 16.21
C MET A 317 22.02 -26.34 15.89
N THR A 318 22.72 -25.92 16.93
CA THR A 318 24.10 -25.44 16.81
C THR A 318 24.94 -26.64 16.40
N ASN A 319 25.31 -26.71 15.13
CA ASN A 319 26.52 -27.40 14.72
C ASN A 319 27.41 -26.40 13.98
N PRO A 320 28.67 -26.22 14.39
CA PRO A 320 29.60 -25.33 13.72
C PRO A 320 29.92 -25.88 12.34
N ILE A 321 29.82 -25.03 11.32
CA ILE A 321 30.38 -25.29 10.00
C ILE A 321 31.91 -25.24 10.16
N PRO A 322 32.64 -26.32 9.83
CA PRO A 322 34.10 -26.30 9.80
C PRO A 322 34.57 -25.33 8.71
N THR A 323 35.23 -24.25 9.14
CA THR A 323 36.07 -23.43 8.27
C THR A 323 37.37 -24.18 8.01
N ASP A 324 37.37 -25.03 6.99
CA ASP A 324 38.58 -25.55 6.36
C ASP A 324 38.37 -25.58 4.85
N PHE A 325 38.64 -24.44 4.21
CA PHE A 325 39.08 -24.43 2.83
C PHE A 325 40.45 -23.75 2.78
N PRO A 326 41.49 -24.45 2.31
CA PRO A 326 42.85 -23.92 2.29
C PRO A 326 42.96 -22.77 1.29
N SER A 327 43.55 -21.67 1.77
CA SER A 327 44.09 -20.59 0.94
C SER A 327 45.04 -21.17 -0.12
N PRO A 328 44.83 -20.91 -1.42
CA PRO A 328 45.91 -21.04 -2.37
C PRO A 328 46.86 -19.84 -2.21
N SER A 329 48.01 -20.19 -1.64
CA SER A 329 49.29 -19.47 -1.62
C SER A 329 49.55 -18.61 -2.85
N LEU A 330 49.91 -17.36 -2.59
CA LEU A 330 50.60 -16.46 -3.52
C LEU A 330 52.04 -16.97 -3.76
N SER A 331 52.33 -17.30 -5.01
CA SER A 331 53.66 -17.49 -5.62
C SER A 331 53.38 -17.81 -7.09
N GLU A 332 53.87 -17.16 -8.14
CA GLU A 332 54.95 -16.22 -8.39
C GLU A 332 54.73 -15.63 -9.82
N PRO A 333 55.52 -14.67 -10.31
CA PRO A 333 55.22 -13.89 -11.50
C PRO A 333 55.66 -14.59 -12.79
N VAL A 334 54.82 -14.54 -13.83
CA VAL A 334 55.25 -14.83 -15.21
C VAL A 334 55.04 -13.59 -16.05
N GLN A 335 56.12 -12.84 -16.23
CA GLN A 335 56.32 -12.01 -17.41
C GLN A 335 56.38 -12.92 -18.63
N SER A 336 55.55 -12.67 -19.63
CA SER A 336 55.94 -12.94 -21.01
C SER A 336 55.15 -12.07 -21.97
N ASN A 337 55.87 -11.12 -22.56
CA ASN A 337 55.47 -10.31 -23.69
C ASN A 337 55.18 -11.21 -24.89
N GLN A 338 53.96 -11.19 -25.42
CA GLN A 338 53.76 -11.48 -26.84
C GLN A 338 52.84 -10.41 -27.47
N ALA A 339 53.47 -9.61 -28.32
CA ALA A 339 52.84 -8.70 -29.24
C ALA A 339 51.95 -9.49 -30.20
N VAL A 340 50.63 -9.28 -30.09
CA VAL A 340 49.67 -9.75 -31.09
C VAL A 340 49.77 -8.82 -32.30
N GLN A 341 50.24 -9.40 -33.40
CA GLN A 341 50.35 -8.76 -34.70
C GLN A 341 48.96 -8.44 -35.24
N LYS A 342 48.82 -7.21 -35.74
CA LYS A 342 47.67 -6.69 -36.50
C LYS A 342 47.47 -7.53 -37.78
N PRO A 343 46.28 -8.10 -38.04
CA PRO A 343 45.99 -8.70 -39.34
C PRO A 343 45.84 -7.62 -40.41
N LYS A 344 46.55 -7.85 -41.52
CA LYS A 344 46.61 -7.06 -42.75
C LYS A 344 45.25 -7.11 -43.46
N ALA A 345 44.71 -5.95 -43.82
CA ALA A 345 43.45 -5.82 -44.54
C ALA A 345 43.53 -6.47 -45.93
N GLU A 346 42.57 -7.35 -46.20
CA GLU A 346 42.33 -7.99 -47.49
C GLU A 346 41.44 -7.08 -48.37
N PRO A 347 41.78 -6.87 -49.66
CA PRO A 347 41.03 -5.97 -50.52
C PRO A 347 39.72 -6.62 -51.02
N GLN A 348 38.61 -5.91 -50.85
CA GLN A 348 37.29 -6.35 -51.32
C GLN A 348 37.19 -6.37 -52.86
N PRO A 349 36.47 -7.35 -53.44
CA PRO A 349 36.23 -7.41 -54.88
C PRO A 349 35.18 -6.38 -55.34
N LYS A 350 35.48 -5.72 -56.47
CA LYS A 350 34.63 -4.75 -57.17
C LYS A 350 33.32 -5.40 -57.64
N VAL A 351 32.20 -4.81 -57.25
CA VAL A 351 30.86 -5.10 -57.79
C VAL A 351 30.72 -4.45 -59.19
N PRO A 352 30.32 -5.19 -60.23
CA PRO A 352 30.07 -4.60 -61.55
C PRO A 352 28.76 -3.80 -61.57
N GLN A 353 28.84 -2.58 -62.13
CA GLN A 353 27.71 -1.67 -62.33
C GLN A 353 26.72 -2.24 -63.35
N LYS A 354 25.43 -1.97 -63.06
CA LYS A 354 24.26 -2.33 -63.86
C LYS A 354 24.33 -1.73 -65.26
N PHE A 355 23.97 -2.56 -66.24
CA PHE A 355 23.59 -2.19 -67.60
C PHE A 355 22.24 -1.47 -67.57
N ASP A 356 22.17 -0.27 -68.15
CA ASP A 356 20.92 0.42 -68.51
C ASP A 356 20.53 0.03 -69.95
N PRO A 357 19.31 -0.49 -70.19
CA PRO A 357 18.79 -0.70 -71.53
C PRO A 357 17.66 0.27 -71.82
N SER A 358 17.94 1.41 -72.47
CA SER A 358 17.01 2.16 -73.32
C SER A 358 17.66 3.41 -73.92
N ALA A 359 18.18 3.30 -75.14
CA ALA A 359 18.19 4.40 -76.12
C ALA A 359 18.59 3.87 -77.51
N LYS A 360 17.56 3.65 -78.33
CA LYS A 360 17.52 3.63 -79.81
C LYS A 360 18.34 2.61 -80.59
#